data_AF-A0A1E8BRF7-F1
#
_entry.id   AF-A0A1E8BRF7-F1
#
_cell.length_a   1.000
_cell.length_b   1.000
_cell.length_c   1.000
_cell.angle_alpha   90.00
_cell.angle_beta   90.00
_cell.angle_gamma   90.00
#
_symmetry.space_group_name_H-M   'P 1'
#
loop_
_entity.id
_entity.type
_entity.pdbx_description
1 polymer ?
#
loop_
_entity_poly.entity_id
_entity_poly.type
_entity_poly.pdbx_seq_one_letter_code
_entity_poly.pdbx_strand_id
1 'polypeptide(L)'
;MLNDDIDWIRKSRGERLDLGVFVSLLNKYYYYYVLKTTYDEELREWTFETTDVEMDTICEFEKLMNTKGFIRVEREVARNAIPDIETECLRMGEVNVFHALFTDSVSEI
;
A
#
# COMPACT_ATOMS: atom_id res chain seq x y z
N MET A 1 -15.92 14.27 -11.82
CA MET A 1 -15.09 13.13 -11.39
C MET A 1 -13.83 13.04 -12.26
N LEU A 2 -13.84 12.48 -13.47
CA LEU A 2 -12.60 12.37 -14.28
C LEU A 2 -11.91 13.71 -14.62
N ASN A 3 -12.69 14.76 -14.95
CA ASN A 3 -12.12 16.09 -15.25
C ASN A 3 -11.54 16.77 -14.00
N ASP A 4 -12.09 16.49 -12.82
CA ASP A 4 -11.59 17.07 -11.57
C ASP A 4 -10.24 16.44 -11.20
N ASP A 5 -10.07 15.15 -11.45
CA ASP A 5 -8.81 14.43 -11.25
C ASP A 5 -7.70 14.89 -12.21
N ILE A 6 -8.07 15.17 -13.47
CA ILE A 6 -7.16 15.77 -14.48
C ILE A 6 -6.76 17.20 -14.07
N ASP A 7 -7.71 18.01 -13.61
CA ASP A 7 -7.41 19.37 -13.15
C ASP A 7 -6.55 19.39 -11.88
N TRP A 8 -6.70 18.36 -11.04
CA TRP A 8 -5.88 18.20 -9.84
C TRP A 8 -4.43 17.82 -10.19
N ILE A 9 -4.25 16.84 -11.08
CA ILE A 9 -2.91 16.39 -11.48
C ILE A 9 -2.17 17.47 -12.28
N ARG A 10 -2.88 18.28 -13.07
CA ARG A 10 -2.31 19.48 -13.73
C ARG A 10 -1.75 20.48 -12.72
N LYS A 11 -2.47 20.72 -11.63
CA LYS A 11 -2.03 21.64 -10.56
C LYS A 11 -0.85 21.09 -9.76
N SER A 12 -0.70 19.77 -9.69
CA SER A 12 0.43 19.10 -9.02
C SER A 12 1.63 18.84 -9.94
N ARG A 13 1.71 19.53 -11.08
CA ARG A 13 2.79 19.39 -12.09
C ARG A 13 2.84 17.99 -12.75
N GLY A 14 1.71 17.31 -12.85
CA GLY A 14 1.57 16.04 -13.56
C GLY A 14 1.78 14.80 -12.70
N GLU A 15 2.07 14.96 -11.41
CA GLU A 15 2.35 13.83 -10.51
C GLU A 15 1.54 13.93 -9.22
N ARG A 16 1.05 12.79 -8.75
CA ARG A 16 0.40 12.63 -7.45
C ARG A 16 1.06 11.45 -6.74
N LEU A 17 1.40 11.65 -5.46
CA LEU A 17 1.91 10.60 -4.58
C LEU A 17 0.86 10.30 -3.51
N ASP A 18 0.41 9.05 -3.45
CA ASP A 18 -0.51 8.55 -2.44
C ASP A 18 0.21 7.59 -1.51
N LEU A 19 0.13 7.82 -0.20
CA LEU A 19 0.63 6.90 0.81
C LEU A 19 -0.47 5.91 1.19
N GLY A 20 -0.37 4.67 0.72
CA GLY A 20 -1.25 3.58 1.15
C GLY A 20 -0.68 2.89 2.39
N VAL A 21 -1.47 2.80 3.46
CA VAL A 21 -1.06 2.20 4.73
C VAL A 21 -2.04 1.09 5.11
N PHE A 22 -1.50 -0.09 5.43
CA PHE A 22 -2.21 -1.20 6.02
C PHE A 22 -1.73 -1.38 7.46
N VAL A 23 -2.68 -1.44 8.40
CA VAL A 23 -2.41 -1.69 9.81
C VAL A 23 -3.06 -3.01 10.17
N SER A 24 -2.28 -3.95 10.71
CA SER A 24 -2.79 -5.25 11.11
C SER A 24 -3.71 -5.11 12.32
N LEU A 25 -4.86 -5.78 12.28
CA LEU A 25 -5.79 -5.87 13.41
C LEU A 25 -5.38 -6.97 14.40
N LEU A 26 -4.62 -7.98 13.94
CA LEU A 26 -4.25 -9.15 14.73
C LEU A 26 -3.10 -8.85 15.71
N ASN A 27 -2.15 -8.04 15.27
CA ASN A 27 -0.98 -7.68 16.07
C ASN A 27 -0.39 -6.35 15.58
N LYS A 28 0.60 -5.80 16.28
CA LYS A 28 1.21 -4.50 15.98
C LYS A 28 2.16 -4.53 14.78
N TYR A 29 1.62 -4.84 13.60
CA TYR A 29 2.33 -4.75 12.33
C TYR A 29 1.69 -3.72 11.42
N TYR A 30 2.49 -3.08 10.59
CA TYR A 30 2.00 -2.24 9.51
C TYR A 30 2.82 -2.45 8.24
N TYR A 31 2.19 -2.22 7.10
CA TYR A 31 2.81 -2.19 5.79
C TYR A 31 2.40 -0.89 5.11
N TYR A 32 3.28 -0.28 4.32
CA TYR A 32 2.89 0.86 3.50
C TYR A 32 3.54 0.80 2.13
N TYR A 33 2.97 1.53 1.19
CA TYR A 33 3.52 1.77 -0.13
C TYR A 33 3.21 3.19 -0.57
N VAL A 34 4.05 3.76 -1.43
CA VAL A 34 3.75 5.02 -2.11
C VAL A 34 3.35 4.71 -3.54
N LEU A 35 2.15 5.12 -3.92
CA LEU A 35 1.65 5.04 -5.29
C LEU A 35 1.87 6.38 -5.98
N LYS A 36 2.70 6.38 -7.00
CA LYS A 36 2.84 7.48 -7.94
C LYS A 36 1.82 7.32 -9.04
N THR A 37 0.92 8.28 -9.12
CA THR A 37 -0.03 8.42 -10.22
C THR A 37 0.46 9.55 -11.12
N THR A 38 0.62 9.27 -12.41
CA THR A 38 0.92 10.28 -13.43
C THR A 38 -0.12 10.23 -14.54
N TYR A 39 -0.30 11.36 -15.21
CA TYR A 39 -1.18 11.46 -16.37
C TYR A 39 -0.38 12.00 -17.55
N ASP A 40 -0.35 11.23 -18.64
CA ASP A 40 0.25 11.63 -19.90
C ASP A 40 -0.81 12.31 -20.76
N GLU A 41 -0.64 13.61 -21.05
CA GLU A 41 -1.60 14.36 -21.86
C GLU A 41 -1.53 14.03 -23.36
N GLU A 42 -0.38 13.58 -23.85
CA GLU A 42 -0.17 13.24 -25.26
C GLU A 42 -0.85 11.90 -25.58
N LEU A 43 -0.65 10.91 -24.71
CA LEU A 43 -1.24 9.59 -24.82
C LEU A 43 -2.65 9.50 -24.23
N ARG A 44 -3.02 10.46 -23.37
CA ARG A 44 -4.27 10.47 -22.57
C ARG A 44 -4.40 9.24 -21.68
N GLU A 45 -3.28 8.79 -21.13
CA GLU A 45 -3.20 7.58 -20.32
C GLU A 45 -2.79 7.89 -18.89
N TRP A 46 -3.34 7.10 -17.97
CA TRP A 46 -2.98 7.14 -16.55
C TRP A 46 -1.98 6.04 -16.26
N THR A 47 -0.89 6.39 -15.58
CA THR A 47 0.11 5.43 -15.10
C THR A 47 0.10 5.39 -13.59
N PHE A 48 0.14 4.19 -13.04
CA PHE A 48 0.14 3.93 -11.60
C PHE A 48 1.35 3.06 -11.27
N GLU A 49 2.29 3.62 -10.51
CA GLU A 49 3.55 2.96 -10.18
C GLU A 49 3.81 3.01 -8.68
N THR A 50 4.11 1.86 -8.07
CA THR A 50 4.66 1.86 -6.70
C THR A 50 6.11 2.30 -6.74
N THR A 51 6.41 3.39 -6.06
CA THR A 51 7.75 3.95 -5.96
C THR A 51 8.20 4.01 -4.52
N ASP A 52 9.50 3.97 -4.30
CA ASP A 52 10.08 4.23 -2.99
C ASP A 52 10.47 5.71 -2.97
N VAL A 53 9.87 6.48 -2.06
CA VAL A 53 10.14 7.92 -1.90
C VAL A 53 10.54 8.17 -0.47
N GLU A 54 11.71 8.77 -0.27
CA GLU A 54 12.10 9.32 1.02
C GLU A 54 11.46 10.70 1.17
N MET A 55 10.45 10.80 2.02
CA MET A 55 9.81 12.07 2.38
C MET A 55 9.90 12.24 3.89
N ASP A 56 10.20 13.46 4.36
CA ASP A 56 10.26 13.77 5.79
C ASP A 56 8.98 13.34 6.53
N THR A 57 7.82 13.51 5.89
CA THR A 57 6.52 13.09 6.43
C THR A 57 6.41 11.57 6.62
N ILE A 58 7.01 10.77 5.73
CA ILE A 58 7.05 9.31 5.87
C ILE A 58 7.96 8.94 7.03
N CYS A 59 9.13 9.57 7.15
CA CYS A 59 10.05 9.37 8.28
C CYS A 59 9.38 9.72 9.62
N GLU A 60 8.61 10.80 9.68
CA GLU A 60 7.82 11.18 10.87
C GLU A 60 6.73 10.16 11.19
N PHE A 61 6.01 9.69 10.16
CA PHE A 61 5.01 8.64 10.29
C PHE A 61 5.61 7.34 10.85
N GLU A 62 6.75 6.89 10.31
CA GLU A 62 7.44 5.69 10.80
C GLU A 62 7.89 5.83 12.26
N LYS A 63 8.46 6.98 12.63
CA LYS A 63 8.85 7.27 14.03
C LYS A 63 7.65 7.20 14.97
N LEU A 64 6.50 7.72 14.54
CA LEU A 64 5.26 7.66 15.31
C LEU A 64 4.77 6.22 15.48
N MET A 65 4.77 5.43 14.41
CA MET A 65 4.37 4.02 14.45
C MET A 65 5.29 3.21 15.36
N ASN A 66 6.60 3.40 15.25
CA ASN A 66 7.59 2.76 16.12
C ASN A 66 7.39 3.12 17.59
N THR A 67 7.10 4.39 17.89
CA THR A 67 6.82 4.84 19.27
C THR A 67 5.57 4.19 19.85
N LYS A 68 4.58 3.86 19.00
CA LYS A 68 3.38 3.10 19.39
C LYS A 68 3.62 1.58 19.47
N GLY A 69 4.82 1.14 19.14
CA GLY A 69 5.27 -0.25 19.15
C GLY A 69 4.81 -1.06 17.94
N PHE A 70 4.51 -0.40 16.82
CA PHE A 70 4.24 -1.07 15.56
C PHE A 70 5.53 -1.41 14.83
N ILE A 71 5.57 -2.59 14.21
CA ILE A 71 6.70 -3.08 13.43
C ILE A 71 6.33 -3.00 11.95
N ARG A 72 7.22 -2.39 11.17
CA ARG A 72 7.09 -2.32 9.71
C ARG A 72 7.37 -3.69 9.09
N VAL A 73 6.49 -4.12 8.19
CA VAL A 73 6.72 -5.30 7.34
C VAL A 73 7.31 -4.80 6.02
N GLU A 74 8.49 -5.29 5.65
CA GLU A 74 9.11 -4.93 4.37
C GLU A 74 8.38 -5.58 3.19
N ARG A 75 8.44 -4.96 2.01
CA ARG A 75 7.79 -5.47 0.79
C ARG A 75 8.21 -6.89 0.44
N GLU A 76 9.48 -7.20 0.60
CA GLU A 76 10.02 -8.55 0.36
C GLU A 76 9.40 -9.56 1.33
N VAL A 77 9.34 -9.22 2.62
CA VAL A 77 8.74 -10.06 3.66
C VAL A 77 7.24 -10.24 3.40
N ALA A 78 6.53 -9.17 3.08
CA ALA A 78 5.10 -9.16 2.78
C ALA A 78 4.75 -10.10 1.61
N ARG A 79 5.63 -10.21 0.61
CA ARG A 79 5.45 -11.06 -0.58
C ARG A 79 5.87 -12.50 -0.39
N ASN A 80 6.50 -12.86 0.73
CA ASN A 80 6.91 -14.24 0.98
C ASN A 80 5.69 -15.14 1.06
N ALA A 81 5.67 -16.16 0.19
CA ALA A 81 4.62 -17.18 0.18
C ALA A 81 4.71 -18.04 1.45
N ILE A 82 3.55 -18.38 2.02
CA ILE A 82 3.43 -19.32 3.12
C ILE A 82 2.93 -20.63 2.51
N PRO A 83 3.80 -21.64 2.37
CA PRO A 83 3.52 -22.81 1.54
C PRO A 83 2.36 -23.64 2.07
N ASP A 84 2.16 -23.65 3.39
CA ASP A 84 1.22 -24.56 4.05
C ASP A 84 -0.09 -23.90 4.49
N ILE A 85 -0.42 -22.73 3.93
CA ILE A 85 -1.65 -22.00 4.24
C ILE A 85 -2.49 -21.81 2.97
N GLU A 86 -3.79 -22.07 3.10
CA GLU A 86 -4.84 -21.71 2.14
C GLU A 86 -5.85 -20.78 2.81
N THR A 87 -6.55 -19.97 2.02
CA THR A 87 -7.71 -19.19 2.46
C THR A 87 -8.89 -19.47 1.54
N GLU A 88 -10.08 -18.99 1.91
CA GLU A 88 -11.28 -19.13 1.07
C GLU A 88 -11.09 -18.54 -0.35
N CYS A 89 -10.23 -17.52 -0.46
CA CYS A 89 -9.97 -16.81 -1.72
C CYS A 89 -8.65 -17.22 -2.41
N LEU A 90 -7.72 -17.90 -1.72
CA LEU A 90 -6.37 -18.18 -2.21
C LEU A 90 -5.97 -19.62 -1.93
N ARG A 91 -5.40 -20.28 -2.94
CA ARG A 91 -4.98 -21.68 -2.80
C ARG A 91 -3.68 -21.80 -2.00
N MET A 92 -3.41 -23.01 -1.55
CA MET A 92 -2.16 -23.38 -0.90
C MET A 92 -0.96 -22.98 -1.79
N GLY A 93 -0.02 -22.23 -1.20
CA GLY A 93 1.15 -21.66 -1.90
C GLY A 93 0.92 -20.29 -2.58
N GLU A 94 -0.32 -19.80 -2.65
CA GLU A 94 -0.65 -18.45 -3.15
C GLU A 94 -0.83 -17.43 -2.01
N VAL A 95 -1.01 -17.93 -0.79
CA VAL A 95 -1.07 -17.10 0.42
C VAL A 95 0.32 -16.57 0.74
N ASN A 96 0.42 -15.28 1.06
CA ASN A 96 1.67 -14.65 1.46
C ASN A 96 1.51 -14.00 2.84
N VAL A 97 2.62 -13.52 3.41
CA VAL A 97 2.65 -12.84 4.71
C VAL A 97 1.72 -11.62 4.72
N PHE A 98 1.63 -10.87 3.62
CA PHE A 98 0.71 -9.75 3.53
C PHE A 98 -0.73 -10.19 3.74
N HIS A 99 -1.16 -11.27 3.06
CA HIS A 99 -2.48 -11.82 3.22
C HIS A 99 -2.71 -12.23 4.68
N ALA A 100 -1.79 -12.97 5.29
CA ALA A 100 -1.94 -13.42 6.68
C ALA A 100 -2.03 -12.28 7.72
N LEU A 101 -1.37 -11.15 7.49
CA LEU A 101 -1.31 -10.04 8.46
C LEU A 101 -2.35 -8.94 8.23
N PHE A 102 -2.77 -8.73 6.97
CA PHE A 102 -3.52 -7.55 6.56
C PHE A 102 -4.78 -7.84 5.74
N THR A 103 -5.09 -9.10 5.40
CA THR A 103 -6.41 -9.37 4.80
C THR A 103 -7.52 -9.23 5.83
N ASP A 104 -8.61 -8.61 5.38
CA ASP A 104 -9.87 -8.54 6.11
C ASP A 104 -10.27 -9.96 6.51
N SER A 105 -10.35 -10.22 7.80
CA SER A 105 -11.38 -11.14 8.26
C SER A 105 -12.71 -10.52 7.84
N VAL A 106 -13.33 -11.06 6.79
CA VAL A 106 -14.74 -10.79 6.47
C VAL A 106 -15.55 -11.31 7.65
N SER A 107 -15.66 -10.52 8.71
CA SER A 107 -16.72 -10.69 9.68
C SER A 107 -17.99 -10.27 8.96
N GLU A 108 -18.74 -11.23 8.42
CA GLU A 108 -20.15 -11.03 8.15
C GLU A 108 -20.79 -10.51 9.45
N ILE A 109 -21.24 -9.25 9.43
CA ILE A 109 -22.09 -8.64 10.45
C ILE A 109 -23.46 -8.41 9.80
#